data_AF-A0A968UXE3-F1
#
_entry.id   AF-A0A968UXE3-F1
#
_cell.length_a   1.000
_cell.length_b   1.000
_cell.length_c   1.000
_cell.angle_alpha   90.00
_cell.angle_beta   90.00
_cell.angle_gamma   90.00
#
_symmetry.space_group_name_H-M   'P 1'
#
loop_
_entity.id
_entity.type
_entity.pdbx_description
1 polymer ?
#
loop_
_entity_poly.entity_id
_entity_poly.type
_entity_poly.pdbx_seq_one_letter_code
_entity_poly.pdbx_strand_id
1 'polypeptide(L)'
;MFDELLKTVSLKISTVRSMIKTNDRLRKIVFQDSSDIQQLKKNPEFAALVEVTSSKREWQIYDRCAVVTRLYAIYERFVEDLISDWLRLMPDLVPRYSDLGERIQNTYREGIGRLLIDIKKNRFQHLSIEQLVQGLSCGIAGTGKYELLPDAFLLHEQNLRKEVLETLLKNAGIDEAWKWVINHKEIKYFVQEIRSRQNSAEAELKQLIDYRNQAAHGSVNEILGIQELLDLADFVEALCKSLADLVTYNIILRQIAIEQVSEIGKITEWFKKPKAGVATVKEVTLSLGESVFLVLVNDELSYCYSAKIESIQLDGISHDRVQITSETEVGLKFDRMLEQD
;
A
#
# COMPACT_ATOMS: atom_id res chain seq x y z
N MET A 1 -0.45 -0.34 -11.77
CA MET A 1 -1.13 0.98 -11.78
C MET A 1 -0.54 1.89 -10.71
N PHE A 2 -0.47 1.46 -9.44
CA PHE A 2 0.17 2.21 -8.36
C PHE A 2 1.67 1.87 -8.20
N ASP A 3 2.34 1.43 -9.26
CA ASP A 3 3.73 0.94 -9.19
C ASP A 3 4.71 2.04 -8.76
N GLU A 4 4.52 3.29 -9.20
CA GLU A 4 5.36 4.41 -8.76
C GLU A 4 5.12 4.80 -7.30
N LEU A 5 3.87 4.70 -6.82
CA LEU A 5 3.54 4.94 -5.42
C LEU A 5 4.18 3.86 -4.53
N LEU A 6 4.05 2.59 -4.91
CA LEU A 6 4.69 1.45 -4.23
C LEU A 6 6.22 1.54 -4.27
N LYS A 7 6.82 1.91 -5.41
CA LYS A 7 8.26 2.11 -5.54
C LYS A 7 8.77 3.21 -4.61
N THR A 8 8.02 4.31 -4.48
CA THR A 8 8.31 5.38 -3.55
C THR A 8 8.28 4.88 -2.09
N VAL A 9 7.26 4.09 -1.74
CA VAL A 9 7.16 3.47 -0.41
C VAL A 9 8.34 2.53 -0.16
N SER A 10 8.60 1.57 -1.06
CA SER A 10 9.71 0.63 -0.93
C SER A 10 11.07 1.32 -0.77
N LEU A 11 11.31 2.41 -1.50
CA LEU A 11 12.53 3.21 -1.35
C LEU A 11 12.63 3.85 0.04
N LYS A 12 11.54 4.47 0.51
CA LYS A 12 11.48 5.10 1.84
C LYS A 12 11.66 4.06 2.96
N ILE A 13 11.01 2.90 2.86
CA ILE A 13 11.12 1.81 3.83
C ILE A 13 12.53 1.19 3.79
N SER A 14 13.11 0.98 2.61
CA SER A 14 14.51 0.53 2.47
C SER A 14 15.50 1.48 3.14
N THR A 15 15.25 2.79 3.04
CA THR A 15 16.03 3.81 3.75
C THR A 15 15.91 3.66 5.26
N VAL A 16 14.70 3.43 5.78
CA VAL A 16 14.47 3.16 7.21
C VAL A 16 15.22 1.88 7.65
N ARG A 17 15.12 0.78 6.90
CA ARG A 17 15.86 -0.47 7.17
C ARG A 17 17.36 -0.24 7.21
N SER A 18 17.89 0.56 6.28
CA SER A 18 19.31 0.92 6.25
C SER A 18 19.71 1.71 7.50
N MET A 19 18.91 2.70 7.92
CA MET A 19 19.17 3.48 9.13
C MET A 19 19.14 2.63 10.40
N ILE A 20 18.17 1.72 10.53
CA ILE A 20 18.09 0.76 11.64
C ILE A 20 19.40 -0.06 11.73
N LYS A 21 19.83 -0.65 10.61
CA LYS A 21 21.05 -1.47 10.55
C LYS A 21 22.32 -0.66 10.81
N THR A 22 22.38 0.57 10.31
CA THR A 22 23.52 1.48 10.54
C THR A 22 23.62 1.86 12.01
N ASN A 23 22.52 2.31 12.63
CA ASN A 23 22.49 2.69 14.04
C ASN A 23 22.81 1.49 14.96
N ASP A 24 22.31 0.30 14.64
CA ASP A 24 22.65 -0.91 15.39
C ASP A 24 24.16 -1.23 15.33
N ARG A 25 24.76 -1.19 14.14
CA ARG A 25 26.19 -1.43 13.96
C ARG A 25 27.03 -0.39 14.70
N LEU A 26 26.68 0.89 14.58
CA LEU A 26 27.39 1.98 15.28
C LEU A 26 27.30 1.81 16.79
N ARG A 27 26.10 1.53 17.33
CA ARG A 27 25.95 1.25 18.77
C ARG A 27 26.80 0.07 19.21
N LYS A 28 26.83 -1.03 18.44
CA LYS A 28 27.70 -2.17 18.74
C LYS A 28 29.16 -1.75 18.79
N ILE A 29 29.65 -1.01 17.81
CA ILE A 29 31.05 -0.52 17.78
C ILE A 29 31.36 0.38 18.99
N VAL A 30 30.49 1.35 19.31
CA VAL A 30 30.73 2.34 20.38
C VAL A 30 30.72 1.69 21.77
N PHE A 31 29.75 0.80 22.02
CA PHE A 31 29.52 0.20 23.33
C PHE A 31 30.11 -1.20 23.52
N GLN A 32 30.77 -1.77 22.50
CA GLN A 32 31.49 -3.03 22.63
C GLN A 32 32.86 -2.80 23.27
N ASP A 33 33.25 -3.74 24.13
CA ASP A 33 34.56 -3.76 24.76
C ASP A 33 35.40 -4.89 24.15
N SER A 34 36.09 -4.57 23.04
CA SER A 34 37.05 -5.46 22.39
C SER A 34 38.38 -4.75 22.15
N SER A 35 39.47 -5.51 22.01
CA SER A 35 40.81 -4.99 21.75
C SER A 35 40.86 -4.05 20.54
N ASP A 36 40.13 -4.39 19.49
CA ASP A 36 40.12 -3.63 18.24
C ASP A 36 39.39 -2.28 18.40
N ILE A 37 38.28 -2.27 19.16
CA ILE A 37 37.57 -1.04 19.50
C ILE A 37 38.40 -0.14 20.43
N GLN A 38 39.13 -0.73 21.38
CA GLN A 38 40.04 0.04 22.24
C GLN A 38 41.17 0.71 21.45
N GLN A 39 41.64 0.09 20.35
CA GLN A 39 42.56 0.74 19.43
C GLN A 39 41.91 1.88 18.65
N LEU A 40 40.67 1.69 18.17
CA LEU A 40 39.90 2.77 17.50
C LEU A 40 39.66 3.96 18.42
N LYS A 41 39.42 3.74 19.72
CA LYS A 41 39.28 4.80 20.73
C LYS A 41 40.54 5.63 20.95
N LYS A 42 41.71 5.20 20.46
CA LYS A 42 42.94 6.02 20.47
C LYS A 42 42.98 7.03 19.31
N ASN A 43 42.13 6.86 18.29
CA ASN A 43 41.97 7.86 17.24
C ASN A 43 41.20 9.07 17.82
N PRO A 44 41.74 10.29 17.75
CA PRO A 44 41.14 11.46 18.39
C PRO A 44 39.78 11.85 17.79
N GLU A 45 39.53 11.63 16.49
CA GLU A 45 38.23 11.90 15.87
C GLU A 45 37.17 10.90 16.35
N PHE A 46 37.54 9.63 16.46
CA PHE A 46 36.63 8.60 16.97
C PHE A 46 36.38 8.77 18.47
N ALA A 47 37.39 9.16 19.25
CA ALA A 47 37.22 9.51 20.67
C ALA A 47 36.25 10.68 20.85
N ALA A 48 36.42 11.75 20.06
CA ALA A 48 35.51 12.89 20.07
C ALA A 48 34.08 12.50 19.68
N LEU A 49 33.90 11.59 18.71
CA LEU A 49 32.59 11.05 18.35
C LEU A 49 31.95 10.30 19.53
N VAL A 50 32.72 9.45 20.23
CA VAL A 50 32.23 8.69 21.39
C VAL A 50 31.85 9.63 22.54
N GLU A 51 32.61 10.69 22.79
CA GLU A 51 32.32 11.67 23.85
C GLU A 51 30.99 12.39 23.67
N VAL A 52 30.55 12.63 22.42
CA VAL A 52 29.25 13.26 22.14
C VAL A 52 28.10 12.27 22.03
N THR A 53 28.34 10.95 22.10
CA THR A 53 27.27 9.96 22.03
C THR A 53 26.46 9.91 23.34
N SER A 54 25.14 9.81 23.21
CA SER A 54 24.24 9.55 24.34
C SER A 54 24.45 8.14 24.90
N SER A 55 23.90 7.86 26.09
CA SER A 55 23.93 6.50 26.63
C SER A 55 23.29 5.50 25.65
N LYS A 56 23.72 4.24 25.71
CA LYS A 56 23.17 3.16 24.85
C LYS A 56 21.65 3.13 24.87
N ARG A 57 21.05 3.28 26.05
CA ARG A 57 19.60 3.28 26.25
C ARG A 57 18.93 4.47 25.58
N GLU A 58 19.44 5.69 25.81
CA GLU A 58 18.88 6.90 25.20
C GLU A 58 18.96 6.87 23.67
N TRP A 59 20.08 6.37 23.12
CA TRP A 59 20.20 6.18 21.68
C TRP A 59 19.19 5.16 21.14
N GLN A 60 18.97 4.05 21.84
CA GLN A 60 17.94 3.07 21.45
C GLN A 60 16.52 3.67 21.48
N ILE A 61 16.20 4.46 22.51
CA ILE A 61 14.91 5.16 22.62
C ILE A 61 14.73 6.13 21.45
N TYR A 62 15.75 6.95 21.15
CA TYR A 62 15.70 7.92 20.07
C TYR A 62 15.51 7.25 18.70
N ASP A 63 16.30 6.21 18.42
CA ASP A 63 16.24 5.45 17.18
C ASP A 63 14.87 4.80 16.98
N ARG A 64 14.32 4.17 18.04
CA ARG A 64 12.95 3.65 18.03
C ARG A 64 11.94 4.73 17.67
N CYS A 65 11.99 5.88 18.34
CA CYS A 65 11.05 6.98 18.10
C CYS A 65 11.11 7.47 16.65
N ALA A 66 12.32 7.65 16.13
CA ALA A 66 12.54 8.10 14.77
C ALA A 66 12.00 7.09 13.74
N VAL A 67 12.31 5.80 13.93
CA VAL A 67 11.86 4.72 13.04
C VAL A 67 10.35 4.61 13.00
N VAL A 68 9.69 4.51 14.15
CA VAL A 68 8.24 4.32 14.22
C VAL A 68 7.50 5.53 13.67
N THR A 69 7.94 6.74 14.04
CA THR A 69 7.34 7.97 13.51
C THR A 69 7.48 8.03 12.00
N ARG A 70 8.64 7.63 11.45
CA ARG A 70 8.87 7.62 10.01
C ARG A 70 8.03 6.56 9.29
N LEU A 71 7.94 5.34 9.83
CA LEU A 71 7.13 4.27 9.26
C LEU A 71 5.64 4.64 9.23
N TYR A 72 5.10 5.18 10.34
CA TYR A 72 3.72 5.66 10.38
C TYR A 72 3.48 6.77 9.36
N ALA A 73 4.38 7.76 9.25
CA ALA A 73 4.25 8.82 8.26
C ALA A 73 4.30 8.32 6.80
N ILE A 74 5.07 7.25 6.52
CA ILE A 74 5.08 6.61 5.20
C ILE A 74 3.73 5.97 4.91
N TYR A 75 3.20 5.20 5.87
CA TYR A 75 1.89 4.54 5.77
C TYR A 75 0.76 5.55 5.58
N GLU A 76 0.68 6.56 6.45
CA GLU A 76 -0.38 7.58 6.41
C GLU A 76 -0.37 8.32 5.08
N ARG A 77 0.81 8.76 4.64
CA ARG A 77 0.94 9.45 3.36
C ARG A 77 0.56 8.56 2.18
N PHE A 78 0.92 7.28 2.23
CA PHE A 78 0.56 6.33 1.18
C PHE A 78 -0.95 6.16 1.06
N VAL A 79 -1.67 6.03 2.17
CA VAL A 79 -3.13 5.92 2.17
C VAL A 79 -3.79 7.17 1.58
N GLU A 80 -3.34 8.36 1.98
CA GLU A 80 -3.84 9.63 1.44
C GLU A 80 -3.61 9.75 -0.07
N ASP A 81 -2.40 9.46 -0.53
CA ASP A 81 -2.03 9.53 -1.95
C ASP A 81 -2.83 8.50 -2.77
N LEU A 82 -2.98 7.26 -2.25
CA LEU A 82 -3.74 6.20 -2.90
C LEU A 82 -5.23 6.54 -3.07
N ILE A 83 -5.87 7.04 -2.01
CA ILE A 83 -7.28 7.49 -2.05
C ILE A 83 -7.41 8.68 -3.00
N SER A 84 -6.46 9.62 -2.98
CA SER A 84 -6.47 10.77 -3.87
C SER A 84 -6.43 10.37 -5.34
N ASP A 85 -5.55 9.44 -5.70
CA ASP A 85 -5.43 8.96 -7.07
C ASP A 85 -6.68 8.18 -7.51
N TRP A 86 -7.24 7.35 -6.63
CA TRP A 86 -8.54 6.71 -6.88
C TRP A 86 -9.66 7.72 -7.17
N LEU A 87 -9.82 8.73 -6.31
CA LEU A 87 -10.87 9.74 -6.47
C LEU A 87 -10.70 10.59 -7.73
N ARG A 88 -9.46 10.84 -8.16
CA ARG A 88 -9.16 11.55 -9.42
C ARG A 88 -9.51 10.73 -10.65
N LEU A 89 -9.41 9.39 -10.58
CA LEU A 89 -9.79 8.48 -11.67
C LEU A 89 -11.31 8.26 -11.76
N MET A 90 -12.04 8.45 -10.66
CA MET A 90 -13.47 8.15 -10.59
C MET A 90 -14.32 8.84 -11.67
N PRO A 91 -14.15 10.13 -12.00
CA PRO A 91 -14.93 10.76 -13.07
C PRO A 91 -14.74 10.17 -14.47
N ASP A 92 -13.63 9.47 -14.72
CA ASP A 92 -13.41 8.75 -15.99
C ASP A 92 -14.06 7.36 -15.98
N LEU A 93 -14.16 6.73 -14.81
CA LEU A 93 -14.80 5.43 -14.62
C LEU A 93 -16.33 5.53 -14.46
N VAL A 94 -16.81 6.65 -13.89
CA VAL A 94 -18.22 6.95 -13.65
C VAL A 94 -18.49 8.37 -14.17
N PRO A 95 -18.87 8.55 -15.45
CA PRO A 95 -18.91 9.90 -16.04
C PRO A 95 -19.95 10.85 -15.45
N ARG A 96 -21.00 10.33 -14.80
CA ARG A 96 -22.06 11.15 -14.20
C ARG A 96 -21.98 11.07 -12.68
N TYR A 97 -21.96 12.23 -12.03
CA TYR A 97 -21.91 12.34 -10.57
C TYR A 97 -23.11 11.64 -9.91
N SER A 98 -24.28 11.67 -10.54
CA SER A 98 -25.50 10.99 -10.07
C SER A 98 -25.36 9.48 -9.97
N ASP A 99 -24.45 8.89 -10.74
CA ASP A 99 -24.27 7.45 -10.85
C ASP A 99 -23.23 6.95 -9.82
N LEU A 100 -22.57 7.87 -9.09
CA LEU A 100 -21.77 7.52 -7.92
C LEU A 100 -22.66 6.92 -6.84
N GLY A 101 -22.11 5.99 -6.04
CA GLY A 101 -22.82 5.48 -4.87
C GLY A 101 -23.21 6.61 -3.90
N GLU A 102 -24.39 6.52 -3.29
CA GLU A 102 -24.94 7.56 -2.40
C GLU A 102 -23.95 7.97 -1.31
N ARG A 103 -23.19 6.99 -0.77
CA ARG A 103 -22.14 7.23 0.21
C ARG A 103 -21.05 8.19 -0.29
N ILE A 104 -20.59 8.03 -1.52
CA ILE A 104 -19.56 8.90 -2.11
C ILE A 104 -20.13 10.31 -2.27
N GLN A 105 -21.36 10.42 -2.77
CA GLN A 105 -22.04 11.70 -2.93
C GLN A 105 -22.23 12.42 -1.58
N ASN A 106 -22.68 11.70 -0.56
CA ASN A 106 -22.88 12.23 0.80
C ASN A 106 -21.55 12.67 1.42
N THR A 107 -20.53 11.82 1.36
CA THR A 107 -19.18 12.13 1.87
C THR A 107 -18.64 13.39 1.19
N TYR A 108 -18.75 13.48 -0.14
CA TYR A 108 -18.25 14.63 -0.87
C TYR A 108 -18.97 15.93 -0.47
N ARG A 109 -20.31 15.90 -0.40
CA ARG A 109 -21.12 17.06 0.01
C ARG A 109 -20.77 17.54 1.42
N GLU A 110 -20.71 16.62 2.38
CA GLU A 110 -20.34 16.93 3.76
C GLU A 110 -18.91 17.45 3.86
N GLY A 111 -17.97 16.83 3.12
CA GLY A 111 -16.57 17.23 3.05
C GLY A 111 -16.38 18.63 2.51
N ILE A 112 -17.04 18.97 1.41
CA ILE A 112 -17.04 20.34 0.86
C ILE A 112 -17.61 21.33 1.87
N GLY A 113 -18.70 21.00 2.55
CA GLY A 113 -19.27 21.84 3.61
C GLY A 113 -18.27 22.13 4.73
N ARG A 114 -17.54 21.11 5.19
CA ARG A 114 -16.49 21.26 6.21
C ARG A 114 -15.30 22.07 5.69
N LEU A 115 -14.85 21.83 4.47
CA LEU A 115 -13.77 22.60 3.85
C LEU A 115 -14.09 24.09 3.77
N LEU A 116 -15.33 24.46 3.44
CA LEU A 116 -15.76 25.86 3.40
C LEU A 116 -15.67 26.55 4.77
N ILE A 117 -15.98 25.82 5.85
CA ILE A 117 -15.83 26.32 7.22
C ILE A 117 -14.34 26.50 7.57
N ASP A 118 -13.52 25.54 7.16
CA ASP A 118 -12.13 25.44 7.57
C ASP A 118 -11.11 26.05 6.59
N ILE A 119 -11.56 26.65 5.48
CA ILE A 119 -10.69 27.04 4.35
C ILE A 119 -9.52 27.97 4.73
N LYS A 120 -9.66 28.71 5.84
CA LYS A 120 -8.61 29.59 6.36
C LYS A 120 -7.49 28.87 7.12
N LYS A 121 -7.65 27.58 7.45
CA LYS A 121 -6.61 26.78 8.12
C LYS A 121 -5.43 26.58 7.16
N ASN A 122 -4.21 26.58 7.70
CA ASN A 122 -2.97 26.49 6.91
C ASN A 122 -2.94 25.30 5.94
N ARG A 123 -3.53 24.16 6.32
CA ARG A 123 -3.58 22.95 5.49
C ARG A 123 -4.45 23.07 4.22
N PHE A 124 -5.27 24.12 4.10
CA PHE A 124 -6.18 24.33 2.97
C PHE A 124 -5.88 25.61 2.18
N GLN A 125 -4.72 26.23 2.40
CA GLN A 125 -4.34 27.46 1.70
C GLN A 125 -4.21 27.30 0.17
N HIS A 126 -4.08 26.07 -0.32
CA HIS A 126 -4.09 25.76 -1.75
C HIS A 126 -5.49 25.75 -2.38
N LEU A 127 -6.55 25.85 -1.57
CA LEU A 127 -7.94 25.78 -2.02
C LEU A 127 -8.57 27.18 -2.03
N SER A 128 -9.41 27.43 -3.04
CA SER A 128 -10.28 28.61 -3.11
C SER A 128 -11.75 28.24 -2.92
N ILE A 129 -12.55 29.17 -2.41
CA ILE A 129 -14.00 28.98 -2.21
C ILE A 129 -14.67 28.69 -3.57
N GLU A 130 -14.25 29.41 -4.60
CA GLU A 130 -14.76 29.30 -5.96
C GLU A 130 -14.58 27.88 -6.50
N GLN A 131 -13.39 27.29 -6.34
CA GLN A 131 -13.11 25.90 -6.75
C GLN A 131 -14.02 24.89 -6.03
N LEU A 132 -14.20 25.05 -4.71
CA LEU A 132 -15.04 24.13 -3.92
C LEU A 132 -16.50 24.17 -4.36
N VAL A 133 -17.06 25.37 -4.52
CA VAL A 133 -18.46 25.56 -4.90
C VAL A 133 -18.68 25.11 -6.34
N GLN A 134 -17.77 25.46 -7.26
CA GLN A 134 -17.89 25.10 -8.66
C GLN A 134 -17.79 23.57 -8.86
N GLY A 135 -16.83 22.91 -8.21
CA GLY A 135 -16.65 21.46 -8.33
C GLY A 135 -17.92 20.69 -7.92
N LEU A 136 -18.53 21.06 -6.80
CA LEU A 136 -19.78 20.45 -6.35
C LEU A 136 -20.97 20.80 -7.28
N SER A 137 -21.09 22.08 -7.66
CA SER A 137 -22.18 22.54 -8.52
C SER A 137 -22.18 21.85 -9.88
N CYS A 138 -21.01 21.70 -10.52
CA CYS A 138 -20.90 21.01 -11.81
C CYS A 138 -21.35 19.55 -11.72
N GLY A 139 -20.99 18.86 -10.63
CA GLY A 139 -21.45 17.49 -10.37
C GLY A 139 -22.97 17.40 -10.22
N ILE A 140 -23.57 18.22 -9.36
CA ILE A 140 -25.01 18.17 -9.08
C ILE A 140 -25.84 18.60 -10.31
N ALA A 141 -25.43 19.65 -11.01
CA ALA A 141 -26.15 20.17 -12.16
C ALA A 141 -25.96 19.33 -13.44
N GLY A 142 -25.01 18.38 -13.43
CA GLY A 142 -24.64 17.61 -14.62
C GLY A 142 -24.01 18.45 -15.73
N THR A 143 -23.44 19.61 -15.37
CA THR A 143 -22.83 20.54 -16.34
C THR A 143 -21.34 20.24 -16.46
N GLY A 144 -20.99 19.41 -17.45
CA GLY A 144 -19.60 19.04 -17.73
C GLY A 144 -19.08 17.85 -16.91
N LYS A 145 -17.78 17.57 -17.03
CA LYS A 145 -17.10 16.54 -16.23
C LYS A 145 -16.96 17.05 -14.80
N TYR A 146 -17.46 16.27 -13.84
CA TYR A 146 -17.33 16.62 -12.43
C TYR A 146 -15.94 16.24 -11.90
N GLU A 147 -15.56 16.84 -10.78
CA GLU A 147 -14.31 16.52 -10.07
C GLU A 147 -14.63 16.15 -8.62
N LEU A 148 -13.90 15.16 -8.10
CA LEU A 148 -13.91 14.81 -6.68
C LEU A 148 -12.63 15.33 -6.04
N LEU A 149 -12.73 16.43 -5.31
CA LEU A 149 -11.59 16.97 -4.57
C LEU A 149 -11.20 16.00 -3.43
N PRO A 150 -9.97 15.42 -3.42
CA PRO A 150 -9.57 14.47 -2.39
C PRO A 150 -9.60 15.04 -0.96
N ASP A 151 -9.32 16.33 -0.80
CA ASP A 151 -9.38 17.02 0.49
C ASP A 151 -10.76 16.90 1.17
N ALA A 152 -11.85 16.74 0.40
CA ALA A 152 -13.20 16.56 0.96
C ALA A 152 -13.39 15.16 1.59
N PHE A 153 -12.59 14.18 1.19
CA PHE A 153 -12.64 12.81 1.70
C PHE A 153 -11.62 12.56 2.81
N LEU A 154 -10.50 13.28 2.79
CA LEU A 154 -9.35 13.11 3.69
C LEU A 154 -9.39 14.04 4.93
N LEU A 155 -10.59 14.46 5.34
CA LEU A 155 -10.80 15.19 6.59
C LEU A 155 -10.82 14.25 7.79
N HIS A 156 -9.64 13.79 8.22
CA HIS A 156 -9.48 13.08 9.49
C HIS A 156 -8.43 13.76 10.39
N GLU A 157 -8.66 13.66 11.69
CA GLU A 157 -7.71 14.09 12.76
C GLU A 157 -7.21 12.90 13.59
N GLN A 158 -7.81 11.73 13.40
CA GLN A 158 -7.46 10.51 14.12
C GLN A 158 -6.34 9.78 13.38
N ASN A 159 -5.50 9.06 14.14
CA ASN A 159 -4.53 8.14 13.55
C ASN A 159 -5.26 7.06 12.74
N LEU A 160 -4.64 6.60 11.66
CA LEU A 160 -5.18 5.59 10.75
C LEU A 160 -5.18 4.16 11.32
N ARG A 161 -5.90 3.97 12.44
CA ARG A 161 -6.28 2.66 12.97
C ARG A 161 -7.22 1.97 11.97
N LYS A 162 -7.42 0.66 12.13
CA LYS A 162 -8.28 -0.16 11.27
C LYS A 162 -9.60 0.52 10.95
N GLU A 163 -10.34 0.95 11.96
CA GLU A 163 -11.68 1.51 11.80
C GLU A 163 -11.66 2.81 11.00
N VAL A 164 -10.63 3.63 11.20
CA VAL A 164 -10.43 4.89 10.49
C VAL A 164 -10.06 4.62 9.03
N LEU A 165 -9.14 3.69 8.78
CA LEU A 165 -8.74 3.26 7.43
C LEU A 165 -9.95 2.70 6.66
N GLU A 166 -10.70 1.78 7.27
CA GLU A 166 -11.92 1.22 6.67
C GLU A 166 -12.95 2.31 6.38
N THR A 167 -13.16 3.24 7.30
CA THR A 167 -14.11 4.34 7.11
C THR A 167 -13.69 5.24 5.95
N LEU A 168 -12.41 5.59 5.83
CA LEU A 168 -11.91 6.43 4.73
C LEU A 168 -12.12 5.76 3.37
N LEU A 169 -11.72 4.49 3.23
CA LEU A 169 -11.89 3.74 1.98
C LEU A 169 -13.37 3.53 1.64
N LYS A 170 -14.19 3.19 2.65
CA LYS A 170 -15.64 3.04 2.49
C LYS A 170 -16.30 4.34 2.02
N ASN A 171 -15.91 5.47 2.59
CA ASN A 171 -16.39 6.78 2.18
C ASN A 171 -15.98 7.15 0.76
N ALA A 172 -14.81 6.66 0.30
CA ALA A 172 -14.38 6.73 -1.10
C ALA A 172 -15.02 5.65 -2.00
N GLY A 173 -15.95 4.83 -1.49
CA GLY A 173 -16.68 3.83 -2.26
C GLY A 173 -16.01 2.46 -2.37
N ILE A 174 -15.03 2.17 -1.52
CA ILE A 174 -14.34 0.88 -1.45
C ILE A 174 -14.75 0.18 -0.15
N ASP A 175 -15.63 -0.80 -0.27
CA ASP A 175 -16.12 -1.59 0.86
C ASP A 175 -15.16 -2.75 1.23
N GLU A 176 -15.37 -3.33 2.42
CA GLU A 176 -14.67 -4.52 2.93
C GLU A 176 -13.13 -4.44 2.89
N ALA A 177 -12.57 -3.23 3.01
CA ALA A 177 -11.13 -3.02 2.88
C ALA A 177 -10.29 -3.84 3.87
N TRP A 178 -10.73 -3.98 5.12
CA TRP A 178 -9.97 -4.79 6.08
C TRP A 178 -10.10 -6.29 5.83
N LYS A 179 -11.26 -6.76 5.33
CA LYS A 179 -11.44 -8.15 4.89
C LYS A 179 -10.43 -8.49 3.80
N TRP A 180 -10.24 -7.58 2.84
CA TRP A 180 -9.18 -7.71 1.85
C TRP A 180 -7.80 -7.77 2.50
N VAL A 181 -7.47 -6.84 3.40
CA VAL A 181 -6.16 -6.76 4.05
C VAL A 181 -5.79 -8.06 4.75
N ILE A 182 -6.68 -8.61 5.59
CA ILE A 182 -6.39 -9.85 6.34
C ILE A 182 -6.27 -11.09 5.46
N ASN A 183 -6.89 -11.06 4.27
CA ASN A 183 -6.83 -12.13 3.28
C ASN A 183 -5.75 -11.90 2.23
N HIS A 184 -5.07 -10.76 2.25
CA HIS A 184 -4.07 -10.45 1.26
C HIS A 184 -2.83 -11.31 1.44
N LYS A 185 -2.29 -11.83 0.33
CA LYS A 185 -1.18 -12.79 0.35
C LYS A 185 0.04 -12.32 1.14
N GLU A 186 0.41 -11.04 1.04
CA GLU A 186 1.60 -10.50 1.69
C GLU A 186 1.40 -10.33 3.19
N ILE A 187 0.18 -9.94 3.59
CA ILE A 187 -0.22 -9.84 4.99
C ILE A 187 -0.28 -11.23 5.61
N LYS A 188 -0.84 -12.21 4.90
CA LYS A 188 -0.85 -13.61 5.36
C LYS A 188 0.54 -14.17 5.52
N TYR A 189 1.42 -13.98 4.52
CA TYR A 189 2.82 -14.37 4.61
C TYR A 189 3.51 -13.72 5.81
N PHE A 190 3.34 -12.41 6.00
CA PHE A 190 3.90 -11.71 7.15
C PHE A 190 3.41 -12.30 8.48
N VAL A 191 2.11 -12.49 8.64
CA VAL A 191 1.53 -13.03 9.88
C VAL A 191 1.97 -14.47 10.14
N GLN A 192 2.03 -15.30 9.09
CA GLN A 192 2.30 -16.73 9.22
C GLN A 192 3.79 -17.03 9.35
N GLU A 193 4.63 -16.44 8.50
CA GLU A 193 6.05 -16.78 8.39
C GLU A 193 6.93 -15.84 9.20
N ILE A 194 6.70 -14.52 9.11
CA ILE A 194 7.53 -13.54 9.84
C ILE A 194 7.14 -13.49 11.32
N ARG A 195 5.83 -13.45 11.61
CA ARG A 195 5.32 -13.44 12.99
C ARG A 195 5.02 -14.81 13.56
N SER A 196 5.19 -15.90 12.81
CA SER A 196 4.92 -17.27 13.30
C SER A 196 3.52 -17.42 13.94
N ARG A 197 2.50 -16.72 13.41
CA ARG A 197 1.12 -16.63 13.92
C ARG A 197 0.99 -16.10 15.36
N GLN A 198 2.01 -15.45 15.89
CA GLN A 198 1.97 -14.89 17.24
C GLN A 198 1.14 -13.61 17.32
N ASN A 199 0.82 -13.00 16.18
CA ASN A 199 0.07 -11.75 16.11
C ASN A 199 -0.92 -11.73 14.95
N SER A 200 -1.85 -10.78 14.96
CA SER A 200 -2.76 -10.51 13.83
C SER A 200 -2.39 -9.21 13.12
N ALA A 201 -2.80 -9.05 11.86
CA ALA A 201 -2.57 -7.80 11.11
C ALA A 201 -3.15 -6.57 11.84
N GLU A 202 -4.26 -6.73 12.55
CA GLU A 202 -4.90 -5.65 13.32
C GLU A 202 -4.07 -5.26 14.54
N ALA A 203 -3.53 -6.27 15.22
CA ALA A 203 -2.67 -6.05 16.37
C ALA A 203 -1.31 -5.43 15.96
N GLU A 204 -0.75 -5.80 14.81
CA GLU A 204 0.44 -5.16 14.24
C GLU A 204 0.22 -3.67 13.91
N LEU A 205 -0.91 -3.35 13.25
CA LEU A 205 -1.28 -1.96 12.99
C LEU A 205 -1.49 -1.18 14.29
N LYS A 206 -2.18 -1.78 15.26
CA LYS A 206 -2.38 -1.19 16.58
C LYS A 206 -1.03 -0.93 17.28
N GLN A 207 -0.11 -1.87 17.22
CA GLN A 207 1.22 -1.76 17.81
C GLN A 207 2.02 -0.61 17.18
N LEU A 208 2.03 -0.50 15.84
CA LEU A 208 2.66 0.62 15.14
C LEU A 208 2.13 1.97 15.64
N ILE A 209 0.81 2.11 15.76
CA ILE A 209 0.16 3.36 16.17
C ILE A 209 0.42 3.68 17.64
N ASP A 210 0.37 2.67 18.51
CA ASP A 210 0.62 2.85 19.93
C ASP A 210 2.08 3.24 20.17
N TYR A 211 3.03 2.64 19.43
CA TYR A 211 4.43 3.05 19.46
C TYR A 211 4.64 4.47 18.94
N ARG A 212 3.93 4.87 17.88
CA ARG A 212 3.98 6.25 17.37
C ARG A 212 3.48 7.23 18.42
N ASN A 213 2.41 6.90 19.12
CA ASN A 213 1.86 7.75 20.18
C ASN A 213 2.81 7.83 21.38
N GLN A 214 3.42 6.72 21.79
CA GLN A 214 4.45 6.72 22.84
C GLN A 214 5.64 7.60 22.46
N ALA A 215 6.12 7.50 21.21
CA ALA A 215 7.19 8.34 20.69
C ALA A 215 6.83 9.83 20.72
N ALA A 216 5.60 10.19 20.35
CA ALA A 216 5.11 11.57 20.35
C ALA A 216 4.92 12.15 21.77
N HIS A 217 4.54 11.32 22.75
CA HIS A 217 4.29 11.75 24.12
C HIS A 217 5.50 11.57 25.06
N GLY A 218 6.63 11.05 24.57
CA GLY A 218 7.85 10.85 25.36
C GLY A 218 7.78 9.73 26.40
N SER A 219 6.74 8.88 26.36
CA SER A 219 6.48 7.82 27.34
C SER A 219 7.05 6.46 26.94
N VAL A 220 8.31 6.46 26.48
CA VAL A 220 8.96 5.26 25.92
C VAL A 220 9.67 4.47 27.03
N ASN A 221 8.96 3.51 27.61
CA ASN A 221 9.50 2.67 28.70
C ASN A 221 10.16 1.38 28.20
N GLU A 222 9.78 0.91 27.00
CA GLU A 222 10.22 -0.36 26.42
C GLU A 222 11.27 -0.12 25.33
N ILE A 223 12.28 -0.99 25.24
CA ILE A 223 13.29 -0.92 24.18
C ILE A 223 12.97 -2.04 23.19
N LEU A 224 12.53 -1.67 21.98
CA LEU A 224 12.29 -2.66 20.92
C LEU A 224 13.61 -3.21 20.41
N GLY A 225 13.61 -4.51 20.11
CA GLY A 225 14.74 -5.14 19.45
C GLY A 225 14.89 -4.62 18.02
N ILE A 226 16.10 -4.75 17.46
CA ILE A 226 16.35 -4.39 16.05
C ILE A 226 15.43 -5.18 15.10
N GLN A 227 15.21 -6.47 15.39
CA GLN A 227 14.38 -7.33 14.56
C GLN A 227 12.93 -6.83 14.56
N GLU A 228 12.41 -6.45 15.71
CA GLU A 228 11.05 -5.92 15.83
C GLU A 228 10.83 -4.63 15.02
N LEU A 229 11.83 -3.74 14.98
CA LEU A 229 11.78 -2.55 14.12
C LEU A 229 11.81 -2.90 12.62
N LEU A 230 12.56 -3.93 12.24
CA LEU A 230 12.57 -4.43 10.86
C LEU A 230 11.25 -5.09 10.50
N ASP A 231 10.67 -5.88 11.40
CA ASP A 231 9.37 -6.51 11.18
C ASP A 231 8.26 -5.48 11.03
N LEU A 232 8.29 -4.37 11.79
CA LEU A 232 7.36 -3.25 11.59
C LEU A 232 7.52 -2.63 10.19
N ALA A 233 8.73 -2.55 9.67
CA ALA A 233 8.99 -2.05 8.31
C ALA A 233 8.42 -3.00 7.25
N ASP A 234 8.58 -4.31 7.46
CA ASP A 234 8.03 -5.36 6.59
C ASP A 234 6.49 -5.37 6.62
N PHE A 235 5.88 -5.20 7.79
CA PHE A 235 4.43 -5.05 7.93
C PHE A 235 3.88 -3.84 7.15
N VAL A 236 4.50 -2.66 7.32
CA VAL A 236 4.06 -1.45 6.62
C VAL A 236 4.17 -1.60 5.10
N GLU A 237 5.22 -2.25 4.61
CA GLU A 237 5.36 -2.53 3.18
C GLU A 237 4.26 -3.47 2.66
N ALA A 238 3.99 -4.57 3.39
CA ALA A 238 2.94 -5.51 3.06
C ALA A 238 1.54 -4.87 3.07
N LEU A 239 1.27 -4.00 4.06
CA LEU A 239 0.01 -3.25 4.17
C LEU A 239 -0.18 -2.29 3.00
N CYS A 240 0.85 -1.53 2.63
CA CYS A 240 0.77 -0.62 1.47
C CYS A 240 0.50 -1.40 0.18
N LYS A 241 1.19 -2.54 -0.03
CA LYS A 241 0.98 -3.41 -1.19
C LYS A 241 -0.45 -3.98 -1.21
N SER A 242 -0.94 -4.44 -0.08
CA SER A 242 -2.31 -4.94 0.06
C SER A 242 -3.35 -3.91 -0.36
N LEU A 243 -3.21 -2.67 0.10
CA LEU A 243 -4.12 -1.57 -0.21
C LEU A 243 -4.02 -1.15 -1.70
N ALA A 244 -2.83 -1.10 -2.28
CA ALA A 244 -2.67 -0.84 -3.72
C ALA A 244 -3.39 -1.89 -4.57
N ASP A 245 -3.25 -3.18 -4.22
CA ASP A 245 -3.91 -4.27 -4.93
C ASP A 245 -5.45 -4.18 -4.78
N LEU A 246 -5.96 -3.80 -3.60
CA LEU A 246 -7.40 -3.58 -3.36
C LEU A 246 -7.96 -2.49 -4.27
N VAL A 247 -7.28 -1.33 -4.33
CA VAL A 247 -7.74 -0.20 -5.15
C VAL A 247 -7.62 -0.54 -6.63
N THR A 248 -6.55 -1.25 -7.03
CA THR A 248 -6.40 -1.76 -8.40
C THR A 248 -7.55 -2.69 -8.77
N TYR A 249 -7.93 -3.61 -7.89
CA TYR A 249 -9.06 -4.51 -8.11
C TYR A 249 -10.38 -3.74 -8.29
N ASN A 250 -10.63 -2.73 -7.46
CA ASN A 250 -11.82 -1.89 -7.59
C ASN A 250 -11.84 -1.10 -8.90
N ILE A 251 -10.69 -0.62 -9.39
CA ILE A 251 -10.58 0.02 -10.71
C ILE A 251 -10.96 -0.97 -11.81
N ILE A 252 -10.43 -2.19 -11.78
CA ILE A 252 -10.74 -3.23 -12.76
C ILE A 252 -12.23 -3.57 -12.78
N LEU A 253 -12.86 -3.73 -11.60
CA LEU A 253 -14.31 -3.96 -11.52
C LEU A 253 -15.12 -2.86 -12.21
N ARG A 254 -14.70 -1.60 -12.06
CA ARG A 254 -15.36 -0.47 -12.75
C ARG A 254 -15.08 -0.51 -14.25
N GLN A 255 -13.86 -0.82 -14.68
CA GLN A 255 -13.51 -0.94 -16.09
C GLN A 255 -14.26 -2.08 -16.79
N ILE A 256 -14.50 -3.19 -16.10
CA ILE A 256 -15.36 -4.29 -16.59
C ILE A 256 -16.79 -3.80 -16.77
N ALA A 257 -17.33 -3.06 -15.80
CA ALA A 257 -18.70 -2.55 -15.87
C ALA A 257 -18.95 -1.57 -17.03
N ILE A 258 -17.90 -0.96 -17.58
CA ILE A 258 -17.95 -0.06 -18.74
C ILE A 258 -17.29 -0.64 -20.00
N GLU A 259 -17.05 -1.95 -20.02
CA GLU A 259 -16.50 -2.71 -21.16
C GLU A 259 -15.11 -2.23 -21.65
N GLN A 260 -14.34 -1.53 -20.80
CA GLN A 260 -12.95 -1.14 -21.11
C GLN A 260 -11.96 -2.29 -20.95
N VAL A 261 -12.27 -3.23 -20.05
CA VAL A 261 -11.48 -4.44 -19.78
C VAL A 261 -12.46 -5.61 -19.68
N SER A 262 -12.04 -6.80 -20.10
CA SER A 262 -12.83 -8.02 -19.99
C SER A 262 -12.07 -9.12 -19.23
N GLU A 263 -12.82 -10.00 -18.58
CA GLU A 263 -12.28 -11.27 -18.08
C GLU A 263 -12.06 -12.21 -19.27
N ILE A 264 -10.81 -12.58 -19.51
CA ILE A 264 -10.41 -13.39 -20.67
C ILE A 264 -10.38 -14.89 -20.38
N GLY A 265 -10.43 -15.28 -19.10
CA GLY A 265 -10.39 -16.68 -18.68
C GLY A 265 -9.99 -16.90 -17.22
N LYS A 266 -9.83 -18.17 -16.87
CA LYS A 266 -9.52 -18.63 -15.51
C LYS A 266 -8.31 -19.56 -15.52
N ILE A 267 -7.37 -19.32 -14.61
CA ILE A 267 -6.27 -20.27 -14.34
C ILE A 267 -6.84 -21.48 -13.59
N THR A 268 -6.70 -22.67 -14.18
CA THR A 268 -7.15 -23.95 -13.62
C THR A 268 -6.02 -24.65 -12.85
N GLU A 269 -4.78 -24.48 -13.29
CA GLU A 269 -3.59 -25.05 -12.65
C GLU A 269 -2.44 -24.05 -12.61
N TRP A 270 -1.64 -24.08 -11.54
CA TRP A 270 -0.47 -23.21 -11.40
C TRP A 270 0.80 -23.99 -11.00
N PHE A 271 1.87 -23.75 -11.74
CA PHE A 271 3.19 -24.32 -11.53
C PHE A 271 4.15 -23.24 -11.03
N LYS A 272 4.43 -23.25 -9.72
CA LYS A 272 5.23 -22.22 -9.03
C LYS A 272 6.63 -22.04 -9.62
N LYS A 273 7.41 -23.12 -9.73
CA LYS A 273 8.81 -23.08 -10.20
C LYS A 273 8.94 -22.49 -11.61
N PRO A 274 8.18 -22.93 -12.62
CA PRO A 274 8.24 -22.33 -13.95
C PRO A 274 7.49 -20.99 -14.07
N LYS A 275 6.74 -20.56 -13.04
CA LYS A 275 5.87 -19.36 -13.06
C LYS A 275 4.82 -19.42 -14.17
N ALA A 276 4.26 -20.60 -14.37
CA ALA A 276 3.34 -20.86 -15.47
C ALA A 276 2.03 -21.43 -14.93
N GLY A 277 0.92 -21.12 -15.59
CA GLY A 277 -0.37 -21.73 -15.31
C GLY A 277 -1.04 -22.25 -16.58
N VAL A 278 -1.93 -23.21 -16.40
CA VAL A 278 -2.91 -23.58 -17.43
C VAL A 278 -4.12 -22.69 -17.21
N ALA A 279 -4.56 -22.00 -18.26
CA ALA A 279 -5.72 -21.15 -18.24
C ALA A 279 -6.73 -21.60 -19.28
N THR A 280 -8.00 -21.71 -18.88
CA THR A 280 -9.12 -21.83 -19.80
C THR A 280 -9.54 -20.42 -20.19
N VAL A 281 -9.35 -20.06 -21.46
CA VAL A 281 -9.57 -18.71 -22.00
C VAL A 281 -10.54 -18.74 -23.18
N LYS A 282 -11.22 -17.62 -23.43
CA LYS A 282 -12.20 -17.50 -24.52
C LYS A 282 -12.19 -16.10 -25.15
N GLU A 283 -12.49 -16.05 -26.44
CA GLU A 283 -12.75 -14.80 -27.18
C GLU A 283 -11.65 -13.72 -26.99
N VAL A 284 -10.39 -14.13 -27.02
CA VAL A 284 -9.24 -13.26 -26.74
C VAL A 284 -8.12 -13.51 -27.73
N THR A 285 -7.34 -12.46 -28.01
CA THR A 285 -6.04 -12.60 -28.66
C THR A 285 -4.96 -12.39 -27.61
N LEU A 286 -4.11 -13.40 -27.40
CA LEU A 286 -3.00 -13.33 -26.46
C LEU A 286 -1.71 -13.07 -27.22
N SER A 287 -0.89 -12.13 -26.75
CA SER A 287 0.43 -11.84 -27.34
C SER A 287 1.53 -11.80 -26.28
N LEU A 288 2.74 -12.19 -26.65
CA LEU A 288 3.90 -12.02 -25.77
C LEU A 288 4.14 -10.55 -25.43
N GLY A 289 4.52 -10.30 -24.18
CA GLY A 289 4.75 -8.95 -23.64
C GLY A 289 3.49 -8.18 -23.28
N GLU A 290 2.31 -8.69 -23.63
CA GLU A 290 1.02 -8.12 -23.22
C GLU A 290 0.85 -8.20 -21.70
N SER A 291 0.26 -7.15 -21.13
CA SER A 291 0.01 -7.07 -19.69
C SER A 291 -1.41 -7.52 -19.39
N VAL A 292 -1.54 -8.46 -18.47
CA VAL A 292 -2.81 -8.94 -17.93
C VAL A 292 -2.88 -8.67 -16.43
N PHE A 293 -4.08 -8.73 -15.87
CA PHE A 293 -4.27 -8.72 -14.42
C PHE A 293 -4.56 -10.14 -13.94
N LEU A 294 -3.79 -10.59 -12.96
CA LEU A 294 -4.04 -11.83 -12.25
C LEU A 294 -4.79 -11.49 -10.95
N VAL A 295 -5.99 -12.03 -10.83
CA VAL A 295 -6.92 -11.70 -9.75
C VAL A 295 -7.39 -12.98 -9.08
N LEU A 296 -7.31 -13.01 -7.76
CA LEU A 296 -8.01 -14.00 -6.94
C LEU A 296 -8.62 -13.28 -5.75
N VAL A 297 -9.92 -13.46 -5.56
CA VAL A 297 -10.66 -12.93 -4.42
C VAL A 297 -11.61 -14.01 -3.93
N ASN A 298 -11.33 -14.56 -2.75
CA ASN A 298 -12.24 -15.45 -2.03
C ASN A 298 -12.13 -15.18 -0.52
N ASP A 299 -12.86 -15.94 0.29
CA ASP A 299 -12.88 -15.74 1.75
C ASP A 299 -11.55 -16.06 2.45
N GLU A 300 -10.60 -16.69 1.75
CA GLU A 300 -9.30 -17.09 2.30
C GLU A 300 -8.13 -16.32 1.68
N LEU A 301 -8.21 -15.84 0.46
CA LEU A 301 -7.07 -15.27 -0.23
C LEU A 301 -7.50 -14.16 -1.17
N SER A 302 -6.76 -13.06 -1.15
CA SER A 302 -7.00 -11.89 -2.00
C SER A 302 -5.69 -11.40 -2.59
N TYR A 303 -5.65 -11.22 -3.91
CA TYR A 303 -4.59 -10.47 -4.59
C TYR A 303 -5.07 -9.99 -5.96
N CYS A 304 -4.47 -8.89 -6.41
CA CYS A 304 -4.69 -8.33 -7.73
C CYS A 304 -3.39 -7.65 -8.17
N TYR A 305 -2.76 -8.15 -9.22
CA TYR A 305 -1.55 -7.52 -9.74
C TYR A 305 -1.43 -7.70 -11.25
N SER A 306 -0.70 -6.76 -11.87
CA SER A 306 -0.39 -6.81 -13.28
C SER A 306 0.82 -7.72 -13.54
N ALA A 307 0.72 -8.57 -14.57
CA ALA A 307 1.77 -9.47 -15.00
C ALA A 307 1.90 -9.43 -16.54
N LYS A 308 3.11 -9.62 -17.04
CA LYS A 308 3.37 -9.73 -18.48
C LYS A 308 3.43 -11.19 -18.91
N ILE A 309 2.83 -11.48 -20.05
CA ILE A 309 2.91 -12.80 -20.68
C ILE A 309 4.32 -13.00 -21.26
N GLU A 310 5.08 -13.96 -20.73
CA GLU A 310 6.42 -14.32 -21.18
C GLU A 310 6.46 -15.52 -22.14
N SER A 311 5.44 -16.39 -22.07
CA SER A 311 5.32 -17.56 -22.94
C SER A 311 3.85 -17.94 -23.10
N ILE A 312 3.47 -18.35 -24.30
CA ILE A 312 2.16 -18.89 -24.63
C ILE A 312 2.39 -20.27 -25.23
N GLN A 313 1.70 -21.29 -24.70
CA GLN A 313 1.71 -22.65 -25.21
C GLN A 313 0.30 -23.13 -25.49
N LEU A 314 0.08 -23.63 -26.71
CA LEU A 314 -1.14 -24.31 -27.12
C LEU A 314 -0.78 -25.73 -27.52
N ASP A 315 -1.37 -26.73 -26.87
CA ASP A 315 -1.05 -28.16 -27.06
C ASP A 315 0.45 -28.48 -26.98
N GLY A 316 1.17 -27.79 -26.08
CA GLY A 316 2.61 -27.93 -25.88
C GLY A 316 3.49 -27.23 -26.93
N ILE A 317 2.90 -26.56 -27.91
CA ILE A 317 3.60 -25.80 -28.94
C ILE A 317 3.67 -24.34 -28.52
N SER A 318 4.85 -23.72 -28.63
CA SER A 318 5.05 -22.31 -28.25
C SER A 318 4.59 -21.36 -29.36
N HIS A 319 3.94 -20.27 -28.97
CA HIS A 319 3.41 -19.25 -29.87
C HIS A 319 3.76 -17.84 -29.38
N ASP A 320 4.04 -16.93 -30.31
CA ASP A 320 4.21 -15.52 -29.99
C ASP A 320 2.87 -14.78 -29.87
N ARG A 321 1.86 -15.27 -30.58
CA ARG A 321 0.50 -14.74 -30.60
C ARG A 321 -0.50 -15.85 -30.94
N VAL A 322 -1.61 -15.90 -30.21
CA VAL A 322 -2.70 -16.87 -30.43
C VAL A 322 -4.03 -16.14 -30.41
N GLN A 323 -4.86 -16.38 -31.43
CA GLN A 323 -6.24 -15.92 -31.48
C GLN A 323 -7.16 -17.06 -31.05
N ILE A 324 -8.00 -16.81 -30.04
CA ILE A 324 -8.84 -17.81 -29.41
C ILE A 324 -10.29 -17.42 -29.62
N THR A 325 -11.03 -18.24 -30.37
CA THR A 325 -12.43 -17.97 -30.74
C THR A 325 -13.45 -18.80 -29.97
N SER A 326 -12.99 -19.87 -29.32
CA SER A 326 -13.78 -20.74 -28.45
C SER A 326 -13.01 -21.04 -27.18
N GLU A 327 -13.69 -21.52 -26.15
CA GLU A 327 -13.05 -21.93 -24.89
C GLU A 327 -11.90 -22.91 -25.15
N THR A 328 -10.69 -22.54 -24.76
CA THR A 328 -9.45 -23.27 -25.09
C THR A 328 -8.50 -23.24 -23.89
N GLU A 329 -7.82 -24.36 -23.62
CA GLU A 329 -6.76 -24.42 -22.62
C GLU A 329 -5.44 -23.91 -23.19
N VAL A 330 -4.79 -23.01 -22.47
CA VAL A 330 -3.52 -22.39 -22.87
C VAL A 330 -2.57 -22.39 -21.70
N GLY A 331 -1.33 -22.83 -21.93
CA GLY A 331 -0.23 -22.65 -21.00
C GLY A 331 0.30 -21.22 -21.08
N LEU A 332 0.29 -20.49 -19.97
CA LEU A 332 0.78 -19.12 -19.88
C LEU A 332 1.88 -19.02 -18.84
N LYS A 333 3.03 -18.47 -19.23
CA LYS A 333 4.10 -18.09 -18.30
C LYS A 333 4.05 -16.58 -18.08
N PHE A 334 4.27 -16.16 -16.83
CA PHE A 334 4.26 -14.76 -16.45
C PHE A 334 5.61 -14.31 -15.88
N ASP A 335 5.91 -13.01 -15.99
CA ASP A 335 7.11 -12.38 -15.44
C ASP A 335 7.16 -12.42 -13.90
N ARG A 336 5.99 -12.46 -13.28
CA ARG A 336 5.78 -12.50 -11.82
C ARG A 336 5.20 -13.85 -11.37
N MET A 337 5.53 -14.25 -10.14
CA MET A 337 4.97 -15.44 -9.51
C MET A 337 3.56 -15.15 -8.97
N LEU A 338 2.60 -16.04 -9.23
CA LEU A 338 1.55 -16.33 -8.26
C LEU A 338 2.24 -17.09 -7.12
N GLU A 339 2.61 -16.36 -6.07
CA GLU A 339 2.93 -16.98 -4.79
C GLU A 339 1.62 -17.52 -4.23
N GLN A 340 1.44 -18.82 -4.37
CA GLN A 340 0.49 -19.59 -3.56
C GLN A 340 1.28 -20.72 -2.93
N ASP A 341 0.93 -21.10 -1.70
CA ASP A 341 1.36 -22.33 -1.05
C ASP A 341 0.44 -23.50 -1.39
#